data_AF-A0A926B8X2-F1
#
_entry.id   AF-A0A926B8X2-F1
#
_cell.length_a   1.000
_cell.length_b   1.000
_cell.length_c   1.000
_cell.angle_alpha   90.00
_cell.angle_beta   90.00
_cell.angle_gamma   90.00
#
_symmetry.space_group_name_H-M   'P 1'
#
loop_
_entity.id
_entity.type
_entity.pdbx_description
1 polymer ?
#
loop_
_entity_poly.entity_id
_entity_poly.type
_entity_poly.pdbx_seq_one_letter_code
_entity_poly.pdbx_strand_id
1 'polypeptide(L)'
;MSLDLYPLSSYLRVGFSTQFGWESGMFDRTGDYFIAESASVGFQWPGRFTPFVEGLAGAGYMRRKQATGDLPSGYWQLGVDAGVEIYLAKRGYVSLALGYLHPANLFFDQQNLMSVKADTWSLKVGFGI
;
A
#
# COMPACT_ATOMS: atom_id res chain seq x y z
N MET A 1 4.87 6.14 3.51
CA MET A 1 4.93 6.92 2.26
C MET A 1 4.90 5.94 1.10
N SER A 2 4.15 6.22 0.04
CA SER A 2 4.07 5.36 -1.16
C SER A 2 4.47 6.15 -2.41
N LEU A 3 5.14 5.48 -3.35
CA LEU A 3 5.41 5.99 -4.69
C LEU A 3 4.67 5.13 -5.69
N ASP A 4 3.75 5.75 -6.44
CA ASP A 4 2.90 5.04 -7.40
C ASP A 4 3.24 5.46 -8.84
N LEU A 5 3.45 4.49 -9.73
CA LEU A 5 3.72 4.70 -11.15
C LEU A 5 2.63 4.05 -12.01
N TYR A 6 2.00 4.83 -12.89
CA TYR A 6 0.92 4.36 -13.77
C TYR A 6 1.30 4.44 -15.25
N PRO A 7 1.97 3.42 -15.82
CA PRO A 7 2.37 3.41 -17.23
C PRO A 7 1.21 3.40 -18.23
N LEU A 8 0.02 2.96 -17.80
CA LEU A 8 -1.21 2.97 -18.59
C LEU A 8 -2.32 3.59 -17.73
N SER A 9 -2.90 4.71 -18.18
CA SER A 9 -3.97 5.45 -17.49
C SER A 9 -5.02 6.00 -18.46
N SER A 10 -5.54 5.14 -19.34
CA SER A 10 -6.69 5.48 -20.20
C SER A 10 -7.99 5.04 -19.52
N TYR A 11 -8.53 3.88 -19.92
CA TYR A 11 -9.62 3.20 -19.23
C TYR A 11 -9.11 2.07 -18.33
N LEU A 12 -7.99 1.46 -18.73
CA LEU A 12 -7.25 0.51 -17.93
C LEU A 12 -6.15 1.26 -17.18
N ARG A 13 -6.04 0.97 -15.89
CA ARG A 13 -5.01 1.51 -15.00
C ARG A 13 -4.14 0.36 -14.53
N VAL A 14 -2.85 0.47 -14.75
CA VAL A 14 -1.85 -0.47 -14.19
C VAL A 14 -0.92 0.37 -13.33
N GLY A 15 -0.76 0.00 -12.08
CA GLY A 15 0.06 0.71 -11.10
C GLY A 15 1.17 -0.17 -10.55
N PHE A 16 2.31 0.44 -10.24
CA PHE A 16 3.32 -0.14 -9.37
C PHE A 16 3.49 0.79 -8.17
N SER A 17 3.43 0.24 -6.97
CA SER A 17 3.50 0.99 -5.72
C SER A 17 4.59 0.42 -4.83
N THR A 18 5.55 1.27 -4.47
CA THR A 18 6.54 0.97 -3.42
C THR A 18 6.13 1.72 -2.16
N GLN A 19 5.88 0.99 -1.09
CA GLN A 19 5.49 1.53 0.21
C GLN A 19 6.63 1.34 1.21
N PHE A 20 6.94 2.40 1.94
CA PHE A 20 7.89 2.36 3.05
C PHE A 20 7.31 3.08 4.27
N GLY A 21 7.48 2.49 5.44
CA GLY A 21 7.15 3.13 6.70
C GLY A 21 8.13 2.75 7.79
N TRP A 22 8.32 3.69 8.71
CA TRP A 22 9.17 3.53 9.87
C TRP A 22 8.45 4.13 11.06
N GLU A 23 8.39 3.38 12.15
CA GLU A 23 7.82 3.78 13.43
C GLU A 23 8.90 3.63 14.49
N SER A 24 9.22 4.71 15.21
CA SER A 24 10.15 4.63 16.33
C SER A 24 9.48 3.87 17.48
N GLY A 25 10.04 2.73 17.86
CA GLY A 25 9.54 1.92 18.96
C GLY A 25 9.80 2.55 20.33
N MET A 26 8.96 2.20 21.31
CA MET A 26 9.09 2.66 22.71
C MET A 26 10.40 2.22 23.39
N PHE A 27 11.07 1.17 22.88
CA PHE A 27 12.19 0.50 23.54
C PHE A 27 13.55 0.62 22.80
N ASP A 28 13.60 1.06 21.55
CA ASP A 28 14.86 1.21 20.81
C ASP A 28 14.74 2.28 19.70
N ARG A 29 15.78 3.12 19.54
CA ARG A 29 15.83 4.21 18.55
C ARG A 29 15.86 3.72 17.11
N THR A 30 16.10 2.43 16.87
CA THR A 30 16.12 1.86 15.51
C THR A 30 14.74 1.63 14.91
N GLY A 31 13.67 1.53 15.73
CA GLY A 31 12.27 1.46 15.29
C GLY A 31 11.86 0.23 14.46
N ASP A 32 10.57 0.07 14.26
CA ASP A 32 9.94 -0.92 13.38
C ASP A 32 9.86 -0.32 11.97
N TYR A 33 10.27 -1.07 10.96
CA TYR A 33 10.12 -0.64 9.57
C TYR A 33 9.44 -1.69 8.72
N PHE A 34 8.75 -1.22 7.69
CA PHE A 34 8.23 -2.05 6.63
C PHE A 34 8.58 -1.48 5.26
N ILE A 35 8.80 -2.39 4.32
CA ILE A 35 8.88 -2.10 2.89
C ILE A 35 7.97 -3.08 2.16
N ALA A 36 7.19 -2.59 1.21
CA ALA A 36 6.34 -3.43 0.38
C ALA A 36 6.36 -2.94 -1.06
N GLU A 37 6.33 -3.91 -1.97
CA GLU A 37 6.12 -3.67 -3.39
C GLU A 37 4.80 -4.29 -3.79
N SER A 38 4.01 -3.54 -4.53
CA SER A 38 2.69 -3.98 -4.99
C SER A 38 2.46 -3.56 -6.43
N ALA A 39 1.76 -4.41 -7.16
CA ALA A 39 1.20 -4.10 -8.46
C ALA A 39 -0.31 -3.94 -8.30
N SER A 40 -0.87 -2.96 -9.01
CA SER A 40 -2.32 -2.77 -9.10
C SER A 40 -2.79 -2.83 -10.54
N VAL A 41 -4.01 -3.33 -10.71
CA VAL A 41 -4.74 -3.29 -11.97
C VAL A 41 -6.16 -2.86 -11.69
N GLY A 42 -6.65 -1.93 -12.49
CA GLY A 42 -7.93 -1.31 -12.27
C GLY A 42 -8.52 -0.66 -13.50
N PHE A 43 -9.66 -0.05 -13.29
CA PHE A 43 -10.36 0.73 -14.28
C PHE A 43 -10.55 2.15 -13.78
N GLN A 44 -10.50 3.09 -14.72
CA GLN A 44 -10.80 4.48 -14.45
C GLN A 44 -11.72 5.05 -15.52
N TRP A 45 -12.48 6.06 -15.17
CA TRP A 45 -13.34 6.78 -16.11
C TRP A 45 -12.78 8.17 -16.38
N PRO A 46 -12.11 8.41 -17.52
CA PRO A 46 -11.44 9.68 -17.79
C PRO A 46 -12.40 10.87 -17.77
N GLY A 47 -12.02 11.90 -17.03
CA GLY A 47 -12.73 13.17 -16.93
C GLY A 47 -11.97 14.19 -16.10
N ARG A 48 -12.54 15.38 -15.91
CA ARG A 48 -11.97 16.36 -14.95
C ARG A 48 -11.91 15.79 -13.52
N PHE A 49 -12.92 14.99 -13.20
CA PHE A 49 -12.98 14.10 -12.06
C PHE A 49 -12.92 12.68 -12.62
N THR A 50 -11.80 11.99 -12.41
CA THR A 50 -11.58 10.65 -12.93
C THR A 50 -11.73 9.67 -11.76
N PRO A 51 -12.92 9.08 -11.55
CA PRO A 51 -13.07 8.02 -10.57
C PRO A 51 -12.32 6.78 -11.05
N PHE A 52 -11.76 6.04 -10.10
CA PHE A 52 -11.05 4.79 -10.37
C PHE A 52 -11.32 3.75 -9.29
N VAL A 53 -11.14 2.49 -9.68
CA VAL A 53 -11.12 1.33 -8.79
C VAL A 53 -10.00 0.40 -9.23
N GLU A 54 -9.20 -0.07 -8.29
CA GLU A 54 -8.06 -0.95 -8.58
C GLU A 54 -7.95 -2.05 -7.54
N GLY A 55 -7.69 -3.27 -8.01
CA GLY A 55 -7.23 -4.35 -7.16
C GLY A 55 -5.71 -4.30 -7.08
N LEU A 56 -5.16 -4.51 -5.89
CA LEU A 56 -3.72 -4.53 -5.66
C LEU A 56 -3.29 -5.85 -5.04
N ALA A 57 -2.13 -6.32 -5.47
CA ALA A 57 -1.45 -7.47 -4.91
C ALA A 57 0.01 -7.11 -4.69
N GLY A 58 0.54 -7.44 -3.53
CA GLY A 58 1.92 -7.12 -3.21
C GLY A 58 2.53 -8.07 -2.22
N ALA A 59 3.83 -7.94 -2.07
CA ALA A 59 4.58 -8.59 -1.02
C ALA A 59 5.51 -7.59 -0.37
N GLY A 60 5.76 -7.80 0.90
CA GLY A 60 6.56 -6.92 1.70
C GLY A 60 7.33 -7.65 2.77
N TYR A 61 8.23 -6.90 3.35
CA TYR A 61 9.03 -7.29 4.46
C TYR A 61 8.79 -6.29 5.59
N MET A 62 8.47 -6.83 6.76
CA MET A 62 8.36 -6.06 7.98
C MET A 62 9.37 -6.59 9.00
N ARG A 63 10.12 -5.69 9.62
CA ARG A 63 10.89 -5.99 10.81
C ARG A 63 10.14 -5.44 12.00
N ARG A 64 9.73 -6.34 12.90
CA ARG A 64 9.10 -5.97 14.16
C ARG A 64 10.05 -6.29 15.31
N LYS A 65 10.32 -5.29 16.14
CA LYS A 65 11.05 -5.41 17.40
C LYS A 65 10.08 -5.90 18.47
N GLN A 66 10.31 -7.09 19.02
CA GLN A 66 9.62 -7.57 20.21
C GLN A 66 10.60 -7.63 21.38
N ALA A 67 10.08 -7.68 22.62
CA ALA A 67 10.88 -7.72 23.84
C ALA A 67 11.89 -8.89 23.89
N THR A 68 11.71 -9.93 23.07
CA THR A 68 12.53 -11.14 23.01
C THR A 68 13.48 -11.19 21.80
N GLY A 69 13.46 -10.18 20.92
CA GLY A 69 14.34 -10.09 19.76
C GLY A 69 13.68 -9.56 18.49
N ASP A 70 14.45 -9.56 17.40
CA ASP A 70 14.02 -9.10 16.09
C ASP A 70 13.28 -10.23 15.37
N LEU A 71 12.03 -9.99 14.99
CA LEU A 71 11.24 -10.93 14.19
C LEU A 71 11.08 -10.37 12.78
N PRO A 72 11.93 -10.82 11.83
CA PRO A 72 11.72 -10.51 10.43
C PRO A 72 10.53 -11.33 9.90
N SER A 73 9.50 -10.66 9.40
CA SER A 73 8.33 -11.31 8.81
C SER A 73 8.12 -10.84 7.38
N GLY A 74 8.18 -11.77 6.44
CA GLY A 74 7.65 -11.57 5.09
C GLY A 74 6.14 -11.73 5.08
N TYR A 75 5.45 -10.87 4.35
CA TYR A 75 4.00 -10.93 4.17
C TYR A 75 3.65 -10.68 2.71
N TRP A 76 2.52 -11.23 2.29
CA TRP A 76 1.83 -10.81 1.08
C TRP A 76 0.59 -10.00 1.47
N GLN A 77 0.13 -9.15 0.58
CA GLN A 77 -1.07 -8.35 0.77
C GLN A 77 -1.92 -8.38 -0.48
N LEU A 78 -3.23 -8.51 -0.28
CA LEU A 78 -4.22 -8.25 -1.31
C LEU A 78 -5.08 -7.08 -0.85
N GLY A 79 -5.51 -6.27 -1.79
CA GLY A 79 -6.37 -5.14 -1.46
C GLY A 79 -7.16 -4.63 -2.64
N VAL A 80 -8.05 -3.71 -2.33
CA VAL A 80 -8.84 -2.98 -3.32
C VAL A 80 -8.87 -1.53 -2.90
N ASP A 81 -8.56 -0.65 -3.84
CA ASP A 81 -8.64 0.79 -3.67
C ASP A 81 -9.72 1.36 -4.58
N ALA A 82 -10.45 2.35 -4.09
CA ALA A 82 -11.38 3.15 -4.85
C ALA A 82 -11.12 4.64 -4.55
N GLY A 83 -11.10 5.45 -5.60
CA GLY A 83 -10.70 6.84 -5.46
C GLY A 83 -11.14 7.74 -6.61
N VAL A 84 -10.71 8.99 -6.54
CA VAL A 84 -10.93 9.98 -7.57
C VAL A 84 -9.67 10.80 -7.81
N GLU A 85 -9.38 11.08 -9.07
CA GLU A 85 -8.34 12.00 -9.49
C GLU A 85 -8.95 13.30 -10.02
N ILE A 86 -8.42 14.42 -9.55
CA ILE A 86 -8.86 15.77 -9.91
C ILE A 86 -7.73 16.45 -10.68
N TYR A 87 -7.96 16.69 -11.97
CA TYR A 87 -6.99 17.37 -12.84
C TYR A 87 -7.12 18.89 -12.71
N LEU A 88 -6.09 19.55 -12.18
CA LEU A 88 -6.15 20.97 -11.83
C LEU A 88 -5.63 21.92 -12.93
N ALA A 89 -4.86 21.46 -13.91
CA ALA A 89 -4.38 22.34 -15.00
C ALA A 89 -3.74 21.57 -16.19
N LYS A 90 -4.46 20.63 -16.83
CA LYS A 90 -4.01 19.79 -17.98
C LYS A 90 -2.71 18.96 -17.78
N ARG A 91 -1.92 19.21 -16.73
CA ARG A 91 -0.68 18.50 -16.37
C ARG A 91 -0.77 17.98 -14.94
N GLY A 92 -1.00 18.87 -13.97
CA GLY A 92 -1.14 18.46 -12.57
C GLY A 92 -2.47 17.77 -12.23
N TYR A 93 -2.41 16.72 -11.41
CA TYR A 93 -3.57 16.09 -10.78
C TYR A 93 -3.35 15.82 -9.29
N VAL A 94 -4.46 15.80 -8.54
CA VAL A 94 -4.51 15.37 -7.14
C VAL A 94 -5.33 14.10 -7.08
N SER A 95 -4.84 13.06 -6.42
CA SER A 95 -5.57 11.82 -6.21
C SER A 95 -5.94 11.65 -4.75
N LEU A 96 -7.16 11.15 -4.52
CA LEU A 96 -7.66 10.74 -3.22
C LEU A 96 -8.20 9.32 -3.36
N ALA A 97 -7.72 8.37 -2.57
CA ALA A 97 -8.20 7.00 -2.57
C ALA A 97 -8.38 6.43 -1.18
N LEU A 98 -9.40 5.59 -1.04
CA LEU A 98 -9.67 4.77 0.12
C LEU A 98 -9.49 3.31 -0.28
N GLY A 99 -8.76 2.60 0.55
CA GLY A 99 -8.32 1.24 0.28
C GLY A 99 -8.61 0.31 1.43
N TYR A 100 -8.88 -0.93 1.09
CA TYR A 100 -8.91 -2.04 2.02
C TYR A 100 -7.75 -2.98 1.70
N LEU A 101 -6.97 -3.32 2.72
CA LEU A 101 -5.79 -4.17 2.63
C LEU A 101 -5.93 -5.35 3.59
N HIS A 102 -5.77 -6.55 3.05
CA HIS A 102 -5.68 -7.79 3.79
C HIS A 102 -4.25 -8.34 3.70
N PRO A 103 -3.40 -8.09 4.71
CA PRO A 103 -2.07 -8.68 4.82
C PRO A 103 -2.17 -10.12 5.34
N ALA A 104 -1.34 -11.01 4.81
CA ALA A 104 -1.18 -12.38 5.25
C ALA A 104 0.31 -12.76 5.29
N ASN A 105 0.75 -13.39 6.38
CA ASN A 105 2.16 -13.74 6.57
C ASN A 105 2.57 -14.90 5.66
N LEU A 106 3.77 -14.83 5.07
CA LEU A 106 4.33 -15.87 4.21
C LEU A 106 4.98 -17.03 4.99
N PHE A 107 5.45 -16.77 6.22
CA PHE A 107 6.45 -17.64 6.87
C PHE A 107 6.00 -18.40 8.12
N PHE A 108 4.73 -18.39 8.54
CA PHE A 108 4.37 -18.97 9.84
C PHE A 108 3.08 -19.77 9.84
N ASP A 109 3.21 -21.06 9.55
CA ASP A 109 2.22 -22.10 9.82
C ASP A 109 2.44 -22.77 11.21
N GLN A 110 3.44 -22.32 12.00
CA GLN A 110 3.85 -23.04 13.23
C GLN A 110 4.15 -22.21 14.48
N GLN A 111 3.99 -20.90 14.48
CA GLN A 111 4.08 -20.16 15.75
C GLN A 111 2.81 -19.37 15.98
N ASN A 112 2.22 -19.65 17.14
CA ASN A 112 1.04 -19.03 17.76
C ASN A 112 1.28 -17.53 18.07
N LEU A 113 1.92 -16.84 17.13
CA LEU A 113 2.11 -15.40 17.12
C LEU A 113 0.79 -14.82 16.66
N MET A 114 0.19 -13.96 17.49
CA MET A 114 -0.99 -13.19 17.14
C MET A 114 -0.83 -12.64 15.74
N SER A 115 -1.53 -13.29 14.83
CA SER A 115 -1.36 -13.18 13.40
C SER A 115 -1.46 -11.71 13.02
N VAL A 116 -0.62 -11.25 12.08
CA VAL A 116 -0.83 -9.96 11.41
C VAL A 116 -2.01 -10.14 10.46
N LYS A 117 -3.20 -10.37 11.05
CA LYS A 117 -4.53 -10.47 10.42
C LYS A 117 -5.32 -9.22 10.77
N ALA A 118 -4.63 -8.08 10.82
CA ALA A 118 -5.29 -6.82 10.99
C ALA A 118 -5.67 -6.32 9.60
N ASP A 119 -6.93 -6.55 9.25
CA ASP A 119 -7.56 -5.88 8.12
C ASP A 119 -7.33 -4.38 8.28
N THR A 120 -6.69 -3.78 7.29
CA THR A 120 -6.20 -2.41 7.37
C THR A 120 -6.91 -1.56 6.33
N TRP A 121 -7.44 -0.42 6.77
CA TRP A 121 -7.93 0.61 5.87
C TRP A 121 -6.80 1.59 5.56
N SER A 122 -6.61 1.91 4.28
CA SER A 122 -5.64 2.91 3.84
C SER A 122 -6.34 4.12 3.26
N LEU A 123 -5.92 5.31 3.67
CA LEU A 123 -6.23 6.57 2.99
C LEU A 123 -4.98 7.03 2.24
N LYS A 124 -5.10 7.19 0.93
CA LYS A 124 -4.00 7.64 0.07
C LYS A 124 -4.33 9.01 -0.49
N VAL A 125 -3.35 9.92 -0.40
CA VAL A 125 -3.39 11.24 -1.04
C VAL A 125 -2.16 11.33 -1.92
N GLY A 126 -2.35 11.59 -3.21
CA GLY A 126 -1.28 11.68 -4.18
C GLY A 126 -1.32 12.99 -4.98
N PHE A 127 -0.16 13.36 -5.50
CA PHE A 127 0.01 14.49 -6.40
C PHE A 127 0.82 14.00 -7.60
N GLY A 128 0.36 14.32 -8.81
CA GLY A 128 1.07 14.02 -10.05
C GLY A 128 1.13 15.23 -10.98
N ILE A 129 2.04 15.18 -11.95
CA ILE A 129 2.32 16.24 -12.95
C ILE A 129 2.31 15.63 -14.35
#